data_AF-A0A930AIS3-F1
#
_entry.id   AF-A0A930AIS3-F1
#
_cell.length_a   1.000
_cell.length_b   1.000
_cell.length_c   1.000
_cell.angle_alpha   90.00
_cell.angle_beta   90.00
_cell.angle_gamma   90.00
#
_symmetry.space_group_name_H-M   'P 1'
#
loop_
_entity.id
_entity.type
_entity.pdbx_description
1 polymer ?
#
loop_
_entity_poly.entity_id
_entity_poly.type
_entity_poly.pdbx_seq_one_letter_code
_entity_poly.pdbx_strand_id
1 'polypeptide(L)'
;MWLNPLSLYPVTCDTEFSIGYIDDYYLFTQPKLVFDFKAHHSYLFVGKSYQERENIVKLLLYRIKQRNQKVFMIDDLFCKNNTNINLIHNDNQEVLCDLFSNIKRNQNSYLFITDLTLFLQNDLYKEFLVKLLEMNQKYNIHLLLMNQSVVTIPYRILTLISCKISLSNDNVQEVQALFSTTEKCIQKKSGYGLVMLHQNLLECSFFQMGDIHEL
;
A
#
# COMPACT_ATOMS: atom_id res chain seq x y z
N MET A 1 24.91 -5.99 9.85
CA MET A 1 23.62 -6.72 9.80
C MET A 1 23.88 -8.12 10.34
N TRP A 2 23.17 -8.53 11.39
CA TRP A 2 23.44 -9.76 12.15
C TRP A 2 22.41 -10.88 11.87
N LEU A 3 21.37 -10.61 11.07
CA LEU A 3 20.42 -11.62 10.60
C LEU A 3 20.73 -12.00 9.14
N ASN A 4 20.28 -13.19 8.73
CA ASN A 4 20.38 -13.67 7.36
C ASN A 4 19.74 -12.66 6.38
N PRO A 5 20.12 -12.65 5.09
CA PRO A 5 19.45 -11.82 4.10
C PRO A 5 17.94 -12.10 4.11
N LEU A 6 17.12 -11.04 4.13
CA LEU A 6 15.66 -11.21 4.03
C LEU A 6 15.31 -11.91 2.72
N SER A 7 14.51 -12.98 2.81
CA SER A 7 14.07 -13.71 1.63
C SER A 7 13.08 -12.87 0.81
N LEU A 8 13.30 -12.81 -0.50
CA LEU A 8 12.36 -12.22 -1.45
C LEU A 8 11.33 -13.24 -1.94
N TYR A 9 11.42 -14.50 -1.52
CA TYR A 9 10.50 -15.54 -1.95
C TYR A 9 9.38 -15.75 -0.93
N PRO A 10 8.11 -15.85 -1.38
CA PRO A 10 6.99 -16.11 -0.50
C PRO A 10 7.10 -17.50 0.15
N VAL A 11 6.54 -17.64 1.35
CA VAL A 11 6.41 -18.94 2.02
C VAL A 11 5.36 -19.79 1.30
N THR A 12 5.65 -21.08 1.11
CA THR A 12 4.66 -22.04 0.64
C THR A 12 3.51 -22.16 1.65
N CYS A 13 2.25 -22.08 1.19
CA CYS A 13 1.06 -22.19 2.04
C CYS A 13 0.91 -21.09 3.11
N ASP A 14 1.19 -19.84 2.76
CA ASP A 14 0.97 -18.72 3.67
C ASP A 14 -0.52 -18.34 3.79
N THR A 15 -1.09 -18.62 4.96
CA THR A 15 -2.49 -18.29 5.31
C THR A 15 -2.66 -16.83 5.70
N GLU A 16 -1.59 -16.16 6.12
CA GLU A 16 -1.60 -14.75 6.53
C GLU A 16 -1.52 -13.85 5.30
N PHE A 17 -2.05 -12.63 5.40
CA PHE A 17 -1.89 -11.65 4.33
C PHE A 17 -0.50 -11.03 4.44
N SER A 18 0.54 -11.83 4.22
CA SER A 18 1.91 -11.33 4.23
C SER A 18 2.40 -10.95 2.84
N ILE A 19 3.24 -9.93 2.79
CA ILE A 19 3.81 -9.42 1.53
C ILE A 19 5.34 -9.41 1.54
N GLY A 20 5.97 -9.96 2.57
CA GLY A 20 7.39 -9.82 2.79
C GLY A 20 7.86 -10.23 4.18
N TYR A 21 9.07 -9.82 4.52
CA TYR A 21 9.64 -9.95 5.87
C TYR A 21 10.17 -8.61 6.37
N ILE A 22 10.22 -8.45 7.69
CA ILE A 22 10.85 -7.33 8.38
C ILE A 22 12.17 -7.82 8.98
N ASP A 23 13.21 -7.00 8.96
CA ASP A 23 14.43 -7.23 9.72
C ASP A 23 14.32 -6.53 11.08
N ASP A 24 13.77 -7.23 12.09
CA ASP A 24 13.69 -6.72 13.45
C ASP A 24 14.99 -7.06 14.20
N TYR A 25 16.00 -6.24 13.95
CA TYR A 25 17.32 -6.37 14.55
C TYR A 25 17.33 -6.07 16.06
N TYR A 26 16.29 -5.45 16.62
CA TYR A 26 16.17 -5.23 18.07
C TYR A 26 15.78 -6.52 18.79
N LEU A 27 14.89 -7.31 18.18
CA LEU A 27 14.44 -8.59 18.72
C LEU A 27 15.22 -9.79 18.16
N PHE A 28 16.16 -9.57 17.25
CA PHE A 28 16.89 -10.63 16.54
C PHE A 28 15.94 -11.61 15.82
N THR A 29 14.89 -11.08 15.19
CA THR A 29 13.89 -11.89 14.46
C THR A 29 13.60 -11.33 13.08
N GLN A 30 13.08 -12.17 12.19
CA GLN A 30 12.62 -11.77 10.87
C GLN A 30 11.14 -12.09 10.68
N PRO A 31 10.22 -11.38 11.36
CA PRO A 31 8.80 -11.66 11.24
C PRO A 31 8.30 -11.32 9.84
N LYS A 32 7.18 -11.95 9.44
CA LYS A 32 6.51 -11.60 8.19
C LYS A 32 5.95 -10.19 8.26
N LEU A 33 6.03 -9.46 7.15
CA LEU A 33 5.30 -8.21 6.96
C LEU A 33 3.83 -8.55 6.63
N VAL A 34 3.01 -8.65 7.68
CA VAL A 34 1.58 -9.02 7.59
C VAL A 34 0.69 -7.79 7.55
N PHE A 35 -0.29 -7.81 6.65
CA PHE A 35 -1.35 -6.84 6.59
C PHE A 35 -2.47 -7.24 7.53
N ASP A 36 -2.53 -6.55 8.67
CA ASP A 36 -3.59 -6.68 9.65
C ASP A 36 -4.57 -5.51 9.53
N PHE A 37 -5.61 -5.71 8.72
CA PHE A 37 -6.67 -4.72 8.55
C PHE A 37 -7.56 -4.53 9.78
N LYS A 38 -7.41 -5.35 10.82
CA LYS A 38 -8.06 -5.08 12.12
C LYS A 38 -7.31 -4.01 12.90
N ALA A 39 -5.98 -3.98 12.80
CA ALA A 39 -5.12 -2.99 13.43
C ALA A 39 -4.95 -1.72 12.56
N HIS A 40 -4.81 -1.88 11.25
CA HIS A 40 -4.52 -0.81 10.31
C HIS A 40 -5.48 -0.84 9.11
N HIS A 41 -6.44 0.07 9.09
CA HIS A 41 -7.50 0.07 8.06
C HIS A 41 -7.06 0.72 6.74
N SER A 42 -5.89 1.36 6.73
CA SER A 42 -5.30 1.97 5.54
C SER A 42 -3.79 1.79 5.50
N TYR A 43 -3.29 1.45 4.31
CA TYR A 43 -1.87 1.31 4.01
C TYR A 43 -1.49 2.25 2.87
N LEU A 44 -0.40 3.00 3.06
CA LEU A 44 0.21 3.81 2.01
C LEU A 44 1.60 3.27 1.68
N PHE A 45 1.82 3.00 0.40
CA PHE A 45 3.13 2.71 -0.17
C PHE A 45 3.66 3.92 -0.92
N VAL A 46 4.90 4.30 -0.65
CA VAL A 46 5.59 5.39 -1.35
C VAL A 46 6.88 4.88 -1.97
N GLY A 47 7.05 5.09 -3.27
CA GLY A 47 8.27 4.69 -3.97
C GLY A 47 8.41 5.31 -5.34
N LYS A 48 9.60 5.80 -5.67
CA LYS A 48 9.85 6.50 -6.94
C LYS A 48 9.76 5.59 -8.16
N SER A 49 10.24 4.34 -8.03
CA SER A 49 10.31 3.39 -9.14
C SER A 49 8.92 2.94 -9.58
N TYR A 50 8.59 3.14 -10.86
CA TYR A 50 7.36 2.61 -11.46
C TYR A 50 7.30 1.08 -11.35
N GLN A 51 8.40 0.40 -11.68
CA GLN A 51 8.45 -1.07 -11.68
C GLN A 51 8.21 -1.65 -10.29
N GLU A 52 8.75 -1.03 -9.23
CA GLU A 52 8.54 -1.53 -7.88
C GLU A 52 7.11 -1.33 -7.41
N ARG A 53 6.52 -0.17 -7.71
CA ARG A 53 5.11 0.09 -7.42
C ARG A 53 4.21 -0.90 -8.16
N GLU A 54 4.49 -1.15 -9.44
CA GLU A 54 3.79 -2.17 -10.24
C GLU A 54 3.90 -3.56 -9.61
N ASN A 55 5.10 -3.98 -9.20
CA ASN A 55 5.31 -5.29 -8.56
C ASN A 55 4.52 -5.42 -7.25
N ILE A 56 4.46 -4.35 -6.44
CA ILE A 56 3.64 -4.33 -5.22
C ILE A 56 2.15 -4.41 -5.54
N VAL A 57 1.67 -3.68 -6.55
CA VAL A 57 0.29 -3.77 -7.02
C VAL A 57 -0.04 -5.22 -7.42
N LYS A 58 0.82 -5.86 -8.21
CA LYS A 58 0.65 -7.26 -8.62
C LYS A 58 0.61 -8.22 -7.43
N LEU A 59 1.54 -8.06 -6.49
CA LEU A 59 1.61 -8.86 -5.26
C LEU A 59 0.33 -8.71 -4.42
N LEU A 60 -0.13 -7.47 -4.20
CA LEU A 60 -1.33 -7.20 -3.42
C LEU A 60 -2.57 -7.80 -4.08
N LEU A 61 -2.75 -7.60 -5.39
CA LEU A 61 -3.89 -8.16 -6.13
C LEU A 61 -3.90 -9.68 -6.07
N TYR A 62 -2.75 -10.32 -6.24
CA TYR A 62 -2.64 -11.78 -6.09
C TYR A 62 -3.06 -12.23 -4.68
N ARG A 63 -2.58 -11.56 -3.63
CA ARG A 63 -2.92 -11.90 -2.24
C ARG A 63 -4.39 -11.68 -1.92
N ILE A 64 -5.03 -10.67 -2.52
CA ILE A 64 -6.47 -10.44 -2.35
C ILE A 64 -7.26 -11.50 -3.12
N LYS A 65 -6.84 -11.87 -4.34
CA LYS A 65 -7.46 -12.94 -5.13
C LYS A 65 -7.45 -14.29 -4.40
N GLN A 66 -6.35 -14.64 -3.74
CA GLN A 66 -6.27 -15.84 -2.89
C GLN A 66 -7.32 -15.88 -1.77
N ARG A 67 -7.88 -14.73 -1.40
CA ARG A 67 -8.87 -14.57 -0.32
C ARG A 67 -10.29 -14.40 -0.82
N ASN A 68 -10.52 -14.41 -2.14
CA ASN A 68 -11.83 -14.20 -2.77
C ASN A 68 -12.53 -12.90 -2.31
N GLN A 69 -11.77 -11.83 -2.06
CA GLN A 69 -12.34 -10.55 -1.64
C GLN A 69 -12.50 -9.58 -2.81
N LYS A 70 -13.53 -8.73 -2.75
CA LYS A 70 -13.84 -7.77 -3.81
C LYS A 70 -12.85 -6.61 -3.78
N VAL A 71 -12.33 -6.24 -4.96
CA VAL A 71 -11.44 -5.09 -5.15
C VAL A 71 -12.12 -4.08 -6.08
N PHE A 72 -12.12 -2.82 -5.63
CA PHE A 72 -12.37 -1.65 -6.46
C PHE A 72 -11.04 -0.94 -6.64
N MET A 73 -10.63 -0.77 -7.88
CA MET A 73 -9.31 -0.24 -8.21
C MET A 73 -9.48 1.03 -9.02
N ILE A 74 -9.02 2.14 -8.46
CA ILE A 74 -8.90 3.40 -9.17
C ILE A 74 -7.47 3.43 -9.73
N ASP A 75 -7.34 3.19 -11.02
CA ASP A 75 -6.04 3.03 -11.63
C ASP A 75 -5.91 3.74 -12.97
N ASP A 76 -4.87 4.57 -13.04
CA ASP A 76 -4.50 5.34 -14.21
C ASP A 76 -3.07 5.00 -14.67
N LEU A 77 -2.42 3.99 -14.06
CA LEU A 77 -1.00 3.73 -14.25
C LEU A 77 -0.65 2.32 -14.70
N PHE A 78 -1.18 1.27 -14.08
CA PHE A 78 -0.55 -0.06 -14.12
C PHE A 78 -1.37 -1.11 -14.87
N CYS A 79 -2.65 -1.21 -14.60
CA CYS A 79 -3.52 -2.27 -15.08
C CYS A 79 -4.20 -1.85 -16.39
N LYS A 80 -4.07 -2.72 -17.40
CA LYS A 80 -4.91 -2.69 -18.61
C LYS A 80 -6.06 -3.67 -18.38
N ASN A 81 -7.29 -3.24 -18.65
CA ASN A 81 -8.57 -3.97 -18.53
C ASN A 81 -8.43 -5.43 -18.09
N ASN A 82 -8.61 -5.68 -16.80
CA ASN A 82 -8.56 -7.02 -16.24
C ASN A 82 -9.95 -7.43 -15.75
N THR A 83 -10.43 -8.60 -16.16
CA THR A 83 -11.87 -9.00 -16.06
C THR A 83 -12.34 -9.26 -14.63
N ASN A 84 -11.42 -9.45 -13.68
CA ASN A 84 -11.74 -9.80 -12.29
C ASN A 84 -11.66 -8.62 -11.30
N ILE A 85 -11.29 -7.42 -11.77
CA ILE A 85 -11.12 -6.22 -10.93
C ILE A 85 -12.13 -5.17 -11.41
N ASN A 86 -12.82 -4.52 -10.48
CA ASN A 86 -13.64 -3.35 -10.84
C ASN A 86 -12.68 -2.16 -11.06
N LEU A 87 -12.12 -2.11 -12.26
CA LEU A 87 -11.19 -1.06 -12.70
C LEU A 87 -11.98 0.21 -13.03
N ILE A 88 -11.57 1.31 -12.43
CA ILE A 88 -12.17 2.63 -12.60
C ILE A 88 -11.02 3.58 -12.92
N HIS A 89 -11.12 4.30 -14.03
CA HIS A 89 -10.20 5.40 -14.34
C HIS A 89 -10.65 6.68 -13.65
N ASN A 90 -9.71 7.54 -13.26
CA ASN A 90 -9.97 8.74 -12.47
C ASN A 90 -10.79 9.82 -13.21
N ASP A 91 -10.82 9.74 -14.54
CA ASP A 91 -11.65 10.58 -15.41
C ASP A 91 -13.15 10.22 -15.38
N ASN A 92 -13.52 9.02 -14.93
CA ASN A 92 -14.91 8.56 -14.86
C ASN A 92 -15.62 9.06 -13.59
N GLN A 93 -15.90 10.35 -13.53
CA GLN A 93 -16.48 11.01 -12.35
C GLN A 93 -17.83 10.41 -11.89
N GLU A 94 -18.71 10.03 -12.81
CA GLU A 94 -20.01 9.43 -12.46
C GLU A 94 -19.82 8.10 -11.69
N VAL A 95 -18.97 7.22 -12.21
CA VAL A 95 -18.67 5.92 -11.60
C VAL A 95 -18.02 6.07 -10.22
N LEU A 96 -17.14 7.06 -10.07
CA LEU A 96 -16.51 7.36 -8.78
C LEU A 96 -17.53 7.89 -7.76
N CYS A 97 -18.38 8.83 -8.14
CA CYS A 97 -19.46 9.33 -7.29
C CYS A 97 -20.40 8.19 -6.85
N ASP A 98 -20.73 7.28 -7.77
CA ASP A 98 -21.55 6.10 -7.48
C ASP A 98 -20.83 5.12 -6.55
N LEU A 99 -19.53 4.92 -6.72
CA LEU A 99 -18.72 4.08 -5.83
C LEU A 99 -18.72 4.63 -4.40
N PHE A 100 -18.42 5.92 -4.22
CA PHE A 100 -18.33 6.55 -2.91
C PHE A 100 -19.69 6.68 -2.23
N SER A 101 -20.76 6.97 -2.98
CA SER A 101 -22.12 7.00 -2.43
C SER A 101 -22.60 5.62 -1.96
N ASN A 102 -22.19 4.56 -2.66
CA ASN A 102 -22.53 3.17 -2.31
C ASN A 102 -21.51 2.48 -1.40
N ILE A 103 -20.45 3.17 -0.96
CA ILE A 103 -19.32 2.51 -0.28
C ILE A 103 -19.73 1.81 1.02
N LYS A 104 -20.77 2.30 1.69
CA LYS A 104 -21.36 1.66 2.88
C LYS A 104 -21.97 0.29 2.60
N ARG A 105 -22.42 0.04 1.37
CA ARG A 105 -22.96 -1.26 0.92
C ARG A 105 -21.84 -2.23 0.51
N ASN A 106 -20.63 -1.71 0.27
CA ASN A 106 -19.45 -2.47 -0.11
C ASN A 106 -18.58 -2.80 1.12
N GLN A 107 -19.19 -3.23 2.23
CA GLN A 107 -18.45 -3.65 3.43
C GLN A 107 -17.50 -4.80 3.10
N ASN A 108 -16.37 -4.89 3.81
CA ASN A 108 -15.34 -5.93 3.64
C ASN A 108 -14.68 -5.94 2.25
N SER A 109 -14.65 -4.79 1.56
CA SER A 109 -14.01 -4.64 0.26
C SER A 109 -12.71 -3.84 0.35
N TYR A 110 -11.86 -4.00 -0.66
CA TYR A 110 -10.65 -3.20 -0.83
C TYR A 110 -10.93 -2.08 -1.82
N LEU A 111 -10.52 -0.87 -1.45
CA LEU A 111 -10.33 0.22 -2.39
C LEU A 111 -8.83 0.41 -2.59
N PHE A 112 -8.38 0.27 -3.83
CA PHE A 112 -6.99 0.45 -4.22
C PHE A 112 -6.88 1.67 -5.13
N ILE A 113 -6.12 2.69 -4.71
CA ILE A 113 -5.77 3.86 -5.54
C ILE A 113 -4.29 3.76 -5.91
N THR A 114 -3.98 3.68 -7.21
CA THR A 114 -2.61 3.42 -7.68
C THR A 114 -1.74 4.66 -7.86
N ASP A 115 -2.37 5.81 -8.06
CA ASP A 115 -1.72 7.13 -8.04
C ASP A 115 -2.54 8.11 -7.19
N LEU A 116 -2.12 8.25 -5.94
CA LEU A 116 -2.78 9.17 -5.03
C LEU A 116 -2.60 10.64 -5.45
N THR A 117 -1.50 11.00 -6.11
CA THR A 117 -1.28 12.39 -6.54
C THR A 117 -2.30 12.79 -7.59
N LEU A 118 -2.48 11.94 -8.60
CA LEU A 118 -3.43 12.19 -9.68
C LEU A 118 -4.87 12.23 -9.16
N PHE A 119 -5.22 11.27 -8.28
CA PHE A 119 -6.54 11.23 -7.65
C PHE A 119 -6.88 12.51 -6.86
N LEU A 120 -5.89 13.08 -6.16
CA LEU A 120 -6.07 14.28 -5.34
C LEU A 120 -6.10 15.60 -6.11
N GLN A 121 -5.89 15.59 -7.43
CA GLN A 121 -6.04 16.80 -8.25
C GLN A 121 -7.50 17.30 -8.29
N ASN A 122 -8.46 16.42 -8.02
CA ASN A 122 -9.87 16.77 -7.93
C ASN A 122 -10.28 17.00 -6.46
N ASP A 123 -10.70 18.22 -6.14
CA ASP A 123 -11.08 18.60 -4.77
C ASP A 123 -12.26 17.77 -4.22
N LEU A 124 -13.18 17.32 -5.08
CA LEU A 124 -14.27 16.45 -4.67
C LEU A 124 -13.74 15.10 -4.18
N TYR A 125 -12.78 14.53 -4.90
CA TYR A 125 -12.18 13.22 -4.59
C TYR A 125 -11.35 13.28 -3.32
N LYS A 126 -10.65 14.39 -3.11
CA LYS A 126 -9.95 14.69 -1.87
C LYS A 126 -10.90 14.68 -0.66
N GLU A 127 -12.04 15.35 -0.74
CA GLU A 127 -13.06 15.34 0.31
C GLU A 127 -13.64 13.93 0.55
N PHE A 128 -13.87 13.17 -0.52
CA PHE A 128 -14.31 11.78 -0.40
C PHE A 128 -13.28 10.89 0.30
N LEU A 129 -12.00 11.01 -0.05
CA LEU A 129 -10.94 10.23 0.57
C LEU A 129 -10.78 10.57 2.05
N VAL A 130 -10.84 11.84 2.42
CA VAL A 130 -10.75 12.26 3.83
C VAL A 130 -11.88 11.62 4.64
N LYS A 131 -13.14 11.74 4.17
CA LYS A 131 -14.29 11.12 4.83
C LYS A 131 -14.16 9.59 4.90
N LEU A 132 -13.61 8.98 3.86
CA LEU A 132 -13.40 7.54 3.82
C LEU A 132 -12.32 7.10 4.81
N LEU A 133 -11.18 7.79 4.88
CA LEU A 133 -10.12 7.52 5.86
C LEU A 133 -10.62 7.71 7.30
N GLU A 134 -11.49 8.70 7.55
CA GLU A 134 -12.11 8.91 8.87
C GLU A 134 -13.11 7.80 9.25
N MET A 135 -13.69 7.11 8.27
CA MET A 135 -14.79 6.15 8.48
C MET A 135 -14.46 4.69 8.09
N ASN A 136 -13.26 4.43 7.58
CA ASN A 136 -12.86 3.14 7.02
C ASN A 136 -13.01 1.99 8.02
N GLN A 137 -12.64 2.22 9.28
CA GLN A 137 -12.84 1.29 10.38
C GLN A 137 -14.31 0.97 10.64
N LYS A 138 -15.18 2.00 10.62
CA LYS A 138 -16.61 1.83 10.88
C LYS A 138 -17.31 0.99 9.82
N TYR A 139 -16.89 1.12 8.56
CA TYR A 139 -17.50 0.40 7.42
C TYR A 139 -16.72 -0.84 6.99
N ASN A 140 -15.65 -1.18 7.71
CA ASN A 140 -14.70 -2.24 7.38
C ASN A 140 -14.25 -2.20 5.90
N ILE A 141 -13.83 -1.00 5.47
CA ILE A 141 -13.30 -0.76 4.13
C ILE A 141 -11.79 -0.72 4.24
N HIS A 142 -11.11 -1.58 3.48
CA HIS A 142 -9.66 -1.66 3.49
C HIS A 142 -9.09 -0.75 2.42
N LEU A 143 -8.24 0.21 2.80
CA LEU A 143 -7.63 1.14 1.86
C LEU A 143 -6.19 0.75 1.55
N LEU A 144 -5.91 0.62 0.26
CA LEU A 144 -4.57 0.45 -0.27
C LEU A 144 -4.27 1.68 -1.12
N LEU A 145 -3.23 2.42 -0.77
CA LEU A 145 -2.84 3.65 -1.43
C LEU A 145 -1.42 3.51 -1.92
N MET A 146 -1.18 3.95 -3.15
CA MET A 146 0.14 3.98 -3.76
C MET A 146 0.45 5.40 -4.23
N ASN A 147 1.70 5.82 -4.04
CA ASN A 147 2.15 7.08 -4.59
C ASN A 147 3.64 7.07 -4.93
N GLN A 148 4.06 7.96 -5.82
CA GLN A 148 5.47 8.10 -6.18
C GLN A 148 6.29 8.78 -5.08
N SER A 149 5.75 9.84 -4.48
CA SER A 149 6.43 10.65 -3.47
C SER A 149 5.46 11.03 -2.36
N VAL A 150 5.97 11.22 -1.15
CA VAL A 150 5.17 11.71 -0.02
C VAL A 150 4.86 13.21 -0.14
N VAL A 151 5.72 13.95 -0.84
CA VAL A 151 5.67 15.43 -0.90
C VAL A 151 4.39 15.95 -1.55
N THR A 152 3.80 15.16 -2.46
CA THR A 152 2.57 15.53 -3.17
C THR A 152 1.31 15.23 -2.36
N ILE A 153 1.42 14.54 -1.22
CA ILE A 153 0.29 14.16 -0.38
C ILE A 153 0.08 15.23 0.70
N PRO A 154 -1.12 15.84 0.81
CA PRO A 154 -1.44 16.77 1.88
C PRO A 154 -1.23 16.16 3.26
N TYR A 155 -0.63 16.92 4.18
CA TYR A 155 -0.34 16.46 5.55
C TYR A 155 -1.57 15.87 6.27
N ARG A 156 -2.75 16.49 6.13
CA ARG A 156 -4.01 16.00 6.70
C ARG A 156 -4.35 14.57 6.26
N ILE A 157 -4.07 14.21 5.02
CA ILE A 157 -4.33 12.86 4.51
C ILE A 157 -3.29 11.89 5.09
N LEU A 158 -2.02 12.29 5.12
CA LEU A 158 -0.94 11.47 5.69
C LEU A 158 -1.19 11.10 7.16
N THR A 159 -1.72 12.02 7.97
CA THR A 159 -2.00 11.76 9.38
C THR A 159 -3.16 10.79 9.61
N LEU A 160 -4.12 10.72 8.67
CA LEU A 160 -5.25 9.79 8.74
C LEU A 160 -4.89 8.37 8.28
N ILE A 161 -3.78 8.20 7.56
CA ILE A 161 -3.35 6.88 7.08
C ILE A 161 -2.67 6.09 8.20
N SER A 162 -3.19 4.90 8.50
CA SER A 162 -2.82 4.08 9.65
C SER A 162 -1.41 3.49 9.54
N CYS A 163 -1.06 2.94 8.39
CA CYS A 163 0.24 2.32 8.16
C CYS A 163 0.90 2.88 6.90
N LYS A 164 2.20 3.12 6.98
CA LYS A 164 3.01 3.72 5.91
C LYS A 164 4.20 2.83 5.65
N ILE A 165 4.53 2.64 4.37
CA ILE A 165 5.61 1.78 3.92
C ILE A 165 6.36 2.55 2.84
N SER A 166 7.68 2.67 3.00
CA SER A 166 8.55 3.14 1.93
C SER A 166 8.99 1.93 1.12
N LEU A 167 8.93 2.01 -0.20
CA LEU A 167 9.70 1.12 -1.08
C LEU A 167 11.17 1.58 -1.08
N SER A 168 11.95 1.19 -2.08
CA SER A 168 13.29 1.73 -2.22
C SER A 168 13.23 3.26 -2.36
N ASN A 169 13.88 3.94 -1.42
CA ASN A 169 13.97 5.39 -1.36
C ASN A 169 15.32 5.81 -0.79
N ASP A 170 16.08 6.52 -1.62
CA ASP A 170 17.38 7.08 -1.31
C ASP A 170 17.32 8.53 -0.82
N ASN A 171 16.12 9.13 -0.81
CA ASN A 171 15.90 10.49 -0.33
C ASN A 171 15.52 10.47 1.15
N VAL A 172 16.49 10.83 2.00
CA VAL A 172 16.32 10.95 3.46
C VAL A 172 15.14 11.85 3.83
N GLN A 173 14.93 12.97 3.12
CA GLN A 173 13.87 13.92 3.46
C GLN A 173 12.47 13.34 3.20
N GLU A 174 12.31 12.55 2.14
CA GLU A 174 11.06 11.84 1.89
C GLU A 174 10.79 10.77 2.94
N VAL A 175 11.79 10.00 3.34
CA VAL A 175 11.66 8.97 4.39
C VAL A 175 11.27 9.64 5.72
N GLN A 176 11.96 10.72 6.09
CA GLN A 176 11.66 11.49 7.30
C GLN A 176 10.24 12.06 7.28
N ALA A 177 9.81 12.63 6.15
CA ALA A 177 8.45 13.17 6.01
C ALA A 177 7.38 12.07 6.05
N LEU A 178 7.62 10.92 5.42
CA LEU A 178 6.69 9.80 5.41
C LEU A 178 6.45 9.25 6.81
N PHE A 179 7.52 9.03 7.56
CA PHE A 179 7.43 8.41 8.88
C PHE A 179 7.35 9.42 10.04
N SER A 180 7.44 10.71 9.75
CA SER A 180 7.51 11.78 10.77
C SER A 180 8.64 11.53 11.78
N THR A 181 9.82 11.12 11.27
CA THR A 181 11.01 10.79 12.07
C THR A 181 12.18 11.72 11.75
N THR A 182 13.11 11.85 12.68
CA THR A 182 14.40 12.54 12.49
C THR A 182 15.52 11.58 12.10
N GLU A 183 15.27 10.27 12.10
CA GLU A 183 16.24 9.26 11.72
C GLU A 183 16.69 9.44 10.25
N LYS A 184 18.00 9.31 10.02
CA LYS A 184 18.59 9.40 8.68
C LYS A 184 18.77 8.00 8.11
N CYS A 185 17.67 7.39 7.69
CA CYS A 185 17.66 6.07 7.07
C CYS A 185 17.22 6.16 5.61
N ILE A 186 17.72 5.25 4.79
CA ILE A 186 17.37 5.09 3.38
C ILE A 186 17.39 3.61 3.01
N GLN A 187 16.69 3.25 1.94
CA GLN A 187 16.75 1.92 1.36
C GLN A 187 17.00 2.03 -0.15
N LYS A 188 18.08 1.42 -0.64
CA LYS A 188 18.45 1.49 -2.07
C LYS A 188 18.23 0.18 -2.81
N LYS A 189 18.13 -0.94 -2.09
CA LYS A 189 18.02 -2.26 -2.71
C LYS A 189 16.62 -2.43 -3.28
N SER A 190 16.54 -2.93 -4.51
CA SER A 190 15.25 -3.19 -5.12
C SER A 190 14.55 -4.38 -4.47
N GLY A 191 13.23 -4.28 -4.28
CA GLY A 191 12.45 -5.27 -3.54
C GLY A 191 12.60 -5.15 -2.02
N TYR A 192 13.26 -4.09 -1.53
CA TYR A 192 13.35 -3.75 -0.11
C TYR A 192 12.68 -2.41 0.14
N GLY A 193 12.36 -2.17 1.41
CA GLY A 193 11.69 -0.97 1.87
C GLY A 193 12.01 -0.65 3.32
N LEU A 194 11.24 0.29 3.84
CA LEU A 194 11.25 0.66 5.25
C LEU A 194 9.82 0.65 5.80
N VAL A 195 9.68 0.29 7.06
CA VAL A 195 8.42 0.35 7.80
C VAL A 195 8.68 0.81 9.23
N MET A 196 7.72 1.53 9.80
CA MET A 196 7.78 1.98 11.19
C MET A 196 7.03 0.98 12.07
N LEU A 197 7.73 0.32 12.99
CA LEU A 197 7.14 -0.57 13.99
C LEU A 197 7.61 -0.17 15.38
N HIS A 198 6.65 0.03 16.30
CA HIS A 198 6.95 0.44 17.69
C HIS A 198 7.93 1.63 17.78
N GLN A 199 7.77 2.62 16.90
CA GLN A 199 8.64 3.81 16.79
C GLN A 199 10.06 3.56 16.26
N ASN A 200 10.37 2.34 15.81
CA ASN A 200 11.62 2.01 15.15
C ASN A 200 11.43 1.91 13.64
N LEU A 201 12.32 2.54 12.88
CA LEU A 201 12.37 2.40 11.43
C LEU A 201 13.16 1.14 11.06
N LEU A 202 12.47 0.14 10.53
CA LEU A 202 13.03 -1.16 10.23
C LEU A 202 13.10 -1.40 8.72
N GLU A 203 14.14 -2.11 8.29
CA GLU A 203 14.24 -2.63 6.91
C GLU A 203 13.19 -3.71 6.72
N CYS A 204 12.55 -3.71 5.56
CA CYS A 204 11.70 -4.81 5.14
C CYS A 204 12.03 -5.23 3.70
N SER A 205 11.59 -6.42 3.35
CA SER A 205 11.66 -6.99 2.00
C SER A 205 10.25 -7.24 1.51
N PHE A 206 10.08 -7.31 0.20
CA PHE A 206 8.81 -7.63 -0.43
C PHE A 206 8.95 -8.89 -1.27
N PHE A 207 7.91 -9.72 -1.26
CA PHE A 207 7.90 -10.92 -2.07
C PHE A 207 7.93 -10.58 -3.55
N GLN A 208 8.89 -11.18 -4.25
CA GLN A 208 8.94 -11.14 -5.69
C GLN A 208 8.02 -12.22 -6.23
N MET A 209 6.94 -11.77 -6.85
CA MET A 209 6.21 -12.56 -7.82
C MET A 209 7.19 -12.72 -8.99
N GLY A 210 7.74 -13.91 -9.23
CA GLY A 210 8.59 -14.15 -10.41
C GLY A 210 7.80 -13.95 -11.72
N ASP A 211 8.15 -14.68 -12.77
CA ASP A 211 7.32 -14.76 -13.99
C ASP A 211 6.00 -15.52 -13.75
N ILE A 212 5.22 -15.10 -12.75
CA ILE A 212 3.83 -15.49 -12.60
C ILE A 212 3.07 -14.74 -13.69
N HIS A 213 3.09 -15.33 -14.89
CA HIS A 213 2.38 -14.90 -16.09
C HIS A 213 0.87 -15.04 -15.92
N GLU A 214 0.26 -14.50 -14.88
CA GLU A 214 -1.19 -14.56 -14.72
C GLU A 214 -1.69 -13.46 -13.78
N LEU A 215 -1.87 -12.28 -14.37
CA LEU A 215 -2.88 -11.32 -13.92
C LEU A 215 -3.91 -11.15 -15.03
#